data_AF-A0A2P4XR21-F1
#
_entry.id   AF-A0A2P4XR21-F1
#
_cell.length_a   1.000
_cell.length_b   1.000
_cell.length_c   1.000
_cell.angle_alpha   90.00
_cell.angle_beta   90.00
_cell.angle_gamma   90.00
#
_symmetry.space_group_name_H-M   'P 1'
#
loop_
_entity.id
_entity.type
_entity.pdbx_description
1 polymer ?
#
loop_
_entity_poly.entity_id
_entity_poly.type
_entity_poly.pdbx_seq_one_letter_code
_entity_poly.pdbx_strand_id
1 'polypeptide(L)'
;MKFVLWLHINMPEVVTTQLNDRLNEVRQTEDTLALKEKNLSIKHFMRDNSSQPPVDLLRITPENFECFLMSLRKKNGKRPSKSVYSSMRSSLFHLYRIYNVKMPVAFGNDLKCFFKGLKRTVARRQAEEGESLIEGKVKFPFSLYQLLCKEMRKQTKKKFVFAHAFLVISWNLMCRPGNSVSIRYEHLEWDEDALAIWFAHMKNDQEGERQRDPRHVYANPKEPNICPILALAIYFTVFGFNKNSLLFPGRNQYDRYSKILQKTLEITMVARELEISAAGDSVVGRFVSGLPYETPDFAILPPFFEDLDENVWDAVNVCFPSVPSKMKKVCFYLLGSLVYHYDHLAETLDMNHVLWTTPLFRDVELLRFLKQKVVCRRWIPGDVVRASGVPPHLGVIVNMENRLDKVDKKQQNLDISREENSDTLTPVDQHVHEVPEQSTHEDGEQITTLVPSPRWRHHGTMNGFTFPKVPLMTAWELWWFGCPSKGWPPFRALSPIDLPNKNTRKRLSDFRFVMMKIESISRQQTTYRSNPSLHQARQLLSKAMDLLPIEEQAQRKYTRRKEQLQWSTVVNLLRRYKRSQQVNIN
;
A
#
# COMPACT_ATOMS: atom_id res chain seq x y z
N MET A 1 -26.59 -25.49 -11.72
CA MET A 1 -26.26 -25.71 -10.28
C MET A 1 -27.51 -25.62 -9.40
N LYS A 2 -27.80 -24.55 -8.63
CA LYS A 2 -28.94 -24.56 -7.67
C LYS A 2 -30.29 -25.04 -8.23
N PHE A 3 -30.70 -24.54 -9.39
CA PHE A 3 -31.95 -24.97 -10.03
C PHE A 3 -31.90 -26.43 -10.49
N VAL A 4 -30.74 -26.89 -11.01
CA VAL A 4 -30.51 -28.30 -11.39
C VAL A 4 -30.59 -29.24 -10.18
N LEU A 5 -30.09 -28.83 -9.02
CA LEU A 5 -30.23 -29.60 -7.77
C LEU A 5 -31.69 -29.63 -7.28
N TRP A 6 -32.44 -28.54 -7.47
CA TRP A 6 -33.86 -28.52 -7.15
C TRP A 6 -34.65 -29.45 -8.09
N LEU A 7 -34.35 -29.43 -9.39
CA LEU A 7 -34.92 -30.37 -10.37
C LEU A 7 -34.58 -31.82 -10.02
N HIS A 8 -33.32 -32.14 -9.69
CA HIS A 8 -32.92 -33.49 -9.26
C HIS A 8 -33.73 -34.03 -8.07
N ILE A 9 -34.18 -33.16 -7.16
CA ILE A 9 -34.98 -33.54 -5.99
C ILE A 9 -36.49 -33.62 -6.30
N ASN A 10 -37.01 -32.73 -7.15
CA ASN A 10 -38.47 -32.53 -7.33
C ASN A 10 -39.01 -33.07 -8.67
N MET A 11 -38.14 -33.23 -9.67
CA MET A 11 -38.42 -33.68 -11.05
C MET A 11 -37.17 -34.37 -11.64
N PRO A 12 -36.69 -35.49 -11.05
CA PRO A 12 -35.47 -36.17 -11.51
C PRO A 12 -35.53 -36.56 -12.99
N GLU A 13 -36.70 -36.85 -13.54
CA GLU A 13 -36.96 -37.21 -14.94
C GLU A 13 -36.70 -36.08 -15.95
N VAL A 14 -36.47 -34.84 -15.49
CA VAL A 14 -36.05 -33.69 -16.30
C VAL A 14 -34.53 -33.45 -16.23
N VAL A 15 -33.83 -34.11 -15.30
CA VAL A 15 -32.36 -34.09 -15.23
C VAL A 15 -31.81 -35.24 -16.07
N THR A 16 -30.75 -34.98 -16.83
CA THR A 16 -30.10 -35.99 -17.69
C THR A 16 -29.64 -37.18 -16.86
N THR A 17 -29.93 -38.42 -17.29
CA THR A 17 -29.63 -39.66 -16.54
C THR A 17 -28.20 -39.70 -16.01
N GLN A 18 -27.21 -39.48 -16.89
CA GLN A 18 -25.79 -39.44 -16.54
C GLN A 18 -25.43 -38.42 -15.44
N LEU A 19 -26.21 -37.34 -15.28
CA LEU A 19 -26.04 -36.39 -14.18
C LEU A 19 -26.79 -36.83 -12.92
N ASN A 20 -27.97 -37.44 -13.03
CA ASN A 20 -28.65 -38.02 -11.89
C ASN A 20 -27.81 -39.09 -11.20
N ASP A 21 -27.19 -40.00 -11.97
CA ASP A 21 -26.33 -41.06 -11.44
C ASP A 21 -25.18 -40.47 -10.60
N ARG A 22 -24.43 -39.52 -11.19
CA ARG A 22 -23.35 -38.75 -10.52
C ARG A 22 -23.82 -37.90 -9.32
N LEU A 23 -25.12 -37.63 -9.18
CA LEU A 23 -25.71 -36.90 -8.05
C LEU A 23 -26.26 -37.84 -6.97
N ASN A 24 -26.63 -39.06 -7.34
CA ASN A 24 -27.07 -40.14 -6.45
C ASN A 24 -25.89 -40.84 -5.76
N GLU A 25 -24.72 -40.92 -6.42
CA GLU A 25 -23.45 -41.39 -5.84
C GLU A 25 -22.98 -40.55 -4.63
N VAL A 26 -23.35 -39.27 -4.57
CA VAL A 26 -23.01 -38.40 -3.45
C VAL A 26 -23.97 -38.65 -2.28
N ARG A 27 -23.40 -38.86 -1.08
CA ARG A 27 -24.12 -39.14 0.18
C ARG A 27 -25.38 -38.30 0.34
N GLN A 28 -26.46 -38.94 0.77
CA GLN A 28 -27.79 -38.30 0.94
C GLN A 28 -27.91 -37.38 2.16
N THR A 29 -26.81 -37.09 2.87
CA THR A 29 -26.82 -36.18 4.02
C THR A 29 -27.03 -34.73 3.59
N GLU A 30 -27.92 -33.99 4.28
CA GLU A 30 -28.16 -32.54 4.02
C GLU A 30 -27.01 -31.63 4.51
N ASP A 31 -25.78 -32.15 4.58
CA ASP A 31 -24.64 -31.41 5.11
C ASP A 31 -23.99 -30.48 4.05
N THR A 32 -23.17 -29.56 4.55
CA THR A 32 -22.50 -28.54 3.71
C THR A 32 -21.40 -29.12 2.80
N LEU A 33 -20.95 -30.37 3.03
CA LEU A 33 -19.95 -31.06 2.21
C LEU A 33 -20.62 -31.77 1.02
N ALA A 34 -21.65 -32.59 1.27
CA ALA A 34 -22.45 -33.23 0.23
C ALA A 34 -23.03 -32.20 -0.76
N LEU A 35 -23.53 -31.05 -0.27
CA LEU A 35 -23.97 -29.97 -1.15
C LEU A 35 -22.84 -29.38 -2.01
N LYS A 36 -21.61 -29.29 -1.51
CA LYS A 36 -20.45 -28.84 -2.33
C LYS A 36 -20.08 -29.88 -3.38
N GLU A 37 -20.08 -31.16 -3.02
CA GLU A 37 -19.77 -32.27 -3.92
C GLU A 37 -20.79 -32.33 -5.06
N LYS A 38 -22.10 -32.33 -4.77
CA LYS A 38 -23.16 -32.27 -5.80
C LYS A 38 -23.03 -31.04 -6.72
N ASN A 39 -22.67 -29.86 -6.19
CA ASN A 39 -22.38 -28.68 -7.03
C ASN A 39 -21.11 -28.87 -7.89
N LEU A 40 -20.09 -29.58 -7.37
CA LEU A 40 -18.89 -29.93 -8.12
C LEU A 40 -19.20 -30.90 -9.26
N SER A 41 -20.01 -31.93 -9.03
CA SER A 41 -20.45 -32.89 -10.06
C SER A 41 -21.17 -32.21 -11.22
N ILE A 42 -22.09 -31.28 -10.93
CA ILE A 42 -22.75 -30.46 -11.97
C ILE A 42 -21.74 -29.61 -12.73
N LYS A 43 -20.76 -29.01 -12.04
CA LYS A 43 -19.75 -28.15 -12.68
C LYS A 43 -18.81 -28.95 -13.58
N HIS A 44 -18.43 -30.17 -13.21
CA HIS A 44 -17.68 -31.08 -14.08
C HIS A 44 -18.53 -31.52 -15.26
N PHE A 45 -19.76 -32.00 -15.03
CA PHE A 45 -20.69 -32.36 -16.11
C PHE A 45 -20.83 -31.25 -17.16
N MET A 46 -21.08 -30.00 -16.74
CA MET A 46 -21.23 -28.85 -17.66
C MET A 46 -19.91 -28.41 -18.33
N ARG A 47 -18.76 -28.87 -17.85
CA ARG A 47 -17.45 -28.63 -18.47
C ARG A 47 -17.11 -29.72 -19.48
N ASP A 48 -17.43 -30.96 -19.13
CA ASP A 48 -17.09 -32.15 -19.91
C ASP A 48 -18.09 -32.35 -21.07
N ASN A 49 -19.35 -31.94 -20.88
CA ASN A 49 -20.43 -31.99 -21.87
C ASN A 49 -20.81 -30.56 -22.33
N SER A 50 -20.22 -30.12 -23.44
CA SER A 50 -20.49 -28.80 -24.05
C SER A 50 -21.76 -28.78 -24.93
N SER A 51 -22.15 -29.92 -25.49
CA SER A 51 -23.31 -30.06 -26.39
C SER A 51 -24.58 -30.52 -25.69
N GLN A 52 -24.48 -31.32 -24.63
CA GLN A 52 -25.62 -31.87 -23.91
C GLN A 52 -25.92 -31.06 -22.63
N PRO A 53 -27.12 -30.46 -22.48
CA PRO A 53 -27.47 -29.73 -21.27
C PRO A 53 -27.60 -30.68 -20.06
N PRO A 54 -27.38 -30.18 -18.84
CA PRO A 54 -27.53 -30.97 -17.60
C PRO A 54 -29.00 -31.33 -17.28
N VAL A 55 -29.95 -30.72 -18.00
CA VAL A 55 -31.40 -30.86 -17.84
C VAL A 55 -32.06 -30.72 -19.21
N ASP A 56 -33.20 -31.36 -19.42
CA ASP A 56 -34.01 -31.16 -20.62
C ASP A 56 -34.63 -29.75 -20.58
N LEU A 57 -34.07 -28.84 -21.39
CA LEU A 57 -34.49 -27.45 -21.44
C LEU A 57 -35.87 -27.25 -22.09
N LEU A 58 -36.40 -28.23 -22.82
CA LEU A 58 -37.72 -28.14 -23.45
C LEU A 58 -38.85 -28.64 -22.53
N ARG A 59 -38.52 -29.49 -21.54
CA ARG A 59 -39.48 -30.02 -20.55
C ARG A 59 -39.63 -29.16 -19.29
N ILE A 60 -38.81 -28.11 -19.13
CA ILE A 60 -38.92 -27.16 -18.01
C ILE A 60 -40.01 -26.13 -18.32
N THR A 61 -40.94 -25.92 -17.38
CA THR A 61 -41.99 -24.90 -17.44
C THR A 61 -41.64 -23.65 -16.60
N PRO A 62 -42.33 -22.51 -16.80
CA PRO A 62 -42.16 -21.33 -15.94
C PRO A 62 -42.44 -21.65 -14.46
N GLU A 63 -43.50 -22.42 -14.20
CA GLU A 63 -43.96 -22.79 -12.86
C GLU A 63 -42.88 -23.57 -12.10
N ASN A 64 -42.17 -24.50 -12.76
CA ASN A 64 -41.05 -25.21 -12.13
C ASN A 64 -39.97 -24.23 -11.62
N PHE A 65 -39.68 -23.19 -12.41
CA PHE A 65 -38.72 -22.16 -12.03
C PHE A 65 -39.27 -21.24 -10.94
N GLU A 66 -40.57 -20.93 -10.96
CA GLU A 66 -41.23 -20.14 -9.91
C GLU A 66 -41.25 -20.87 -8.57
N CYS A 67 -41.63 -22.15 -8.55
CA CYS A 67 -41.54 -23.03 -7.38
C CYS A 67 -40.11 -23.10 -6.83
N PHE A 68 -39.11 -23.26 -7.70
CA PHE A 68 -37.70 -23.17 -7.30
C PHE A 68 -37.38 -21.83 -6.62
N LEU A 69 -37.71 -20.68 -7.24
CA LEU A 69 -37.43 -19.36 -6.66
C LEU A 69 -38.16 -19.15 -5.33
N MET A 70 -39.39 -19.69 -5.19
CA MET A 70 -40.20 -19.62 -3.99
C MET A 70 -39.74 -20.57 -2.88
N SER A 71 -38.96 -21.61 -3.19
CA SER A 71 -38.28 -22.46 -2.20
C SER A 71 -37.01 -21.83 -1.62
N LEU A 72 -36.38 -20.87 -2.33
CA LEU A 72 -35.12 -20.26 -1.89
C LEU A 72 -35.25 -19.56 -0.52
N ARG A 73 -34.25 -19.77 0.35
CA ARG A 73 -34.09 -19.09 1.65
C ARG A 73 -32.67 -18.55 1.82
N LYS A 74 -32.53 -17.48 2.61
CA LYS A 74 -31.26 -16.99 3.18
C LYS A 74 -30.87 -17.86 4.39
N LYS A 75 -29.63 -17.74 4.87
CA LYS A 75 -29.15 -18.45 6.09
C LYS A 75 -29.98 -18.18 7.35
N ASN A 76 -30.67 -17.04 7.41
CA ASN A 76 -31.54 -16.63 8.52
C ASN A 76 -33.02 -16.99 8.28
N GLY A 77 -33.32 -17.98 7.44
CA GLY A 77 -34.69 -18.41 7.12
C GLY A 77 -35.53 -17.43 6.29
N LYS A 78 -35.10 -16.17 6.13
CA LYS A 78 -35.83 -15.16 5.35
C LYS A 78 -35.74 -15.38 3.83
N ARG A 79 -36.66 -14.80 3.05
CA ARG A 79 -36.63 -14.88 1.58
C ARG A 79 -35.45 -14.08 0.97
N PRO A 80 -34.90 -14.48 -0.18
CA PRO A 80 -33.87 -13.74 -0.91
C PRO A 80 -34.24 -12.29 -1.29
N SER A 81 -33.21 -11.48 -1.55
CA SER A 81 -33.33 -10.13 -2.14
C SER A 81 -33.61 -10.17 -3.65
N LYS A 82 -34.11 -9.07 -4.20
CA LYS A 82 -34.39 -8.87 -5.65
C LYS A 82 -33.15 -9.14 -6.51
N SER A 83 -31.97 -8.80 -6.02
CA SER A 83 -30.68 -9.12 -6.67
C SER A 83 -30.43 -10.62 -6.87
N VAL A 84 -30.78 -11.48 -5.90
CA VAL A 84 -30.62 -12.94 -6.00
C VAL A 84 -31.57 -13.50 -7.06
N TYR A 85 -32.84 -13.11 -7.01
CA TYR A 85 -33.83 -13.53 -8.01
C TYR A 85 -33.39 -13.12 -9.42
N SER A 86 -32.95 -11.87 -9.60
CA SER A 86 -32.46 -11.38 -10.91
C SER A 86 -31.24 -12.16 -11.40
N SER A 87 -30.33 -12.57 -10.50
CA SER A 87 -29.17 -13.41 -10.83
C SER A 87 -29.58 -14.82 -11.26
N MET A 88 -30.56 -15.43 -10.59
CA MET A 88 -31.13 -16.72 -11.00
C MET A 88 -31.77 -16.63 -12.40
N ARG A 89 -32.54 -15.55 -12.67
CA ARG A 89 -33.13 -15.30 -13.99
C ARG A 89 -32.06 -15.23 -15.07
N SER A 90 -31.04 -14.40 -14.90
CA SER A 90 -29.93 -14.29 -15.86
C SER A 90 -29.19 -15.62 -16.04
N SER A 91 -29.04 -16.41 -14.98
CA SER A 91 -28.42 -17.75 -15.04
C SER A 91 -29.23 -18.74 -15.86
N LEU A 92 -30.57 -18.70 -15.78
CA LEU A 92 -31.45 -19.54 -16.62
C LEU A 92 -31.33 -19.15 -18.09
N PHE A 93 -31.42 -17.86 -18.41
CA PHE A 93 -31.26 -17.37 -19.80
C PHE A 93 -29.86 -17.68 -20.35
N HIS A 94 -28.82 -17.67 -19.50
CA HIS A 94 -27.47 -18.07 -19.87
C HIS A 94 -27.36 -19.57 -20.16
N LEU A 95 -28.08 -20.43 -19.42
CA LEU A 95 -28.11 -21.87 -19.64
C LEU A 95 -28.66 -22.23 -21.02
N TYR A 96 -29.80 -21.65 -21.40
CA TYR A 96 -30.36 -21.77 -22.75
C TYR A 96 -29.36 -21.30 -23.83
N ARG A 97 -28.68 -20.17 -23.60
CA ARG A 97 -27.70 -19.61 -24.54
C ARG A 97 -26.47 -20.50 -24.73
N ILE A 98 -25.90 -21.07 -23.65
CA ILE A 98 -24.70 -21.91 -23.73
C ILE A 98 -24.95 -23.14 -24.61
N TYR A 99 -26.10 -23.80 -24.42
CA TYR A 99 -26.47 -25.00 -25.17
C TYR A 99 -27.22 -24.69 -26.49
N ASN A 100 -27.21 -23.43 -26.94
CA ASN A 100 -27.85 -22.96 -28.16
C ASN A 100 -29.35 -23.33 -28.31
N VAL A 101 -30.07 -23.48 -27.19
CA VAL A 101 -31.51 -23.79 -27.18
C VAL A 101 -32.32 -22.50 -27.19
N LYS A 102 -33.26 -22.38 -28.12
CA LYS A 102 -34.20 -21.24 -28.16
C LYS A 102 -35.23 -21.38 -27.04
N MET A 103 -35.28 -20.39 -26.14
CA MET A 103 -36.30 -20.30 -25.11
C MET A 103 -37.67 -19.97 -25.74
N PRO A 104 -38.76 -20.67 -25.40
CA PRO A 104 -40.10 -20.36 -25.90
C PRO A 104 -40.53 -18.92 -25.56
N VAL A 105 -41.24 -18.26 -26.48
CA VAL A 105 -41.65 -16.85 -26.31
C VAL A 105 -42.62 -16.68 -25.14
N ALA A 106 -43.59 -17.60 -24.98
CA ALA A 106 -44.51 -17.65 -23.84
C ALA A 106 -43.73 -17.72 -22.52
N PHE A 107 -42.87 -18.73 -22.36
CA PHE A 107 -42.00 -18.92 -21.19
C PHE A 107 -41.22 -17.64 -20.81
N GLY A 108 -40.68 -16.92 -21.79
CA GLY A 108 -39.99 -15.64 -21.56
C GLY A 108 -40.91 -14.51 -21.05
N ASN A 109 -42.16 -14.48 -21.51
CA ASN A 109 -43.18 -13.51 -21.12
C ASN A 109 -43.77 -13.82 -19.72
N ASP A 110 -44.06 -15.08 -19.43
CA ASP A 110 -44.62 -15.51 -18.14
C ASP A 110 -43.64 -15.19 -17.00
N LEU A 111 -42.37 -15.55 -17.18
CA LEU A 111 -41.30 -15.13 -16.27
C LEU A 111 -41.15 -13.59 -16.20
N LYS A 112 -41.43 -12.82 -17.27
CA LYS A 112 -41.40 -11.35 -17.20
C LYS A 112 -42.52 -10.82 -16.30
N CYS A 113 -43.70 -11.43 -16.36
CA CYS A 113 -44.85 -11.12 -15.50
C CYS A 113 -44.61 -11.52 -14.04
N PHE A 114 -44.21 -12.77 -13.78
CA PHE A 114 -43.88 -13.24 -12.42
C PHE A 114 -42.80 -12.39 -11.76
N PHE A 115 -41.70 -12.09 -12.45
CA PHE A 115 -40.63 -11.25 -11.90
C PHE A 115 -41.08 -9.79 -11.65
N LYS A 116 -42.11 -9.29 -12.34
CA LYS A 116 -42.74 -7.99 -12.05
C LYS A 116 -43.57 -8.06 -10.76
N GLY A 117 -44.35 -9.13 -10.59
CA GLY A 117 -45.09 -9.43 -9.35
C GLY A 117 -44.16 -9.59 -8.14
N LEU A 118 -43.18 -10.49 -8.23
CA LEU A 118 -42.21 -10.78 -7.18
C LEU A 118 -41.45 -9.52 -6.71
N LYS A 119 -41.08 -8.63 -7.63
CA LYS A 119 -40.45 -7.32 -7.29
C LYS A 119 -41.39 -6.43 -6.48
N ARG A 120 -42.69 -6.37 -6.81
CA ARG A 120 -43.69 -5.64 -6.04
C ARG A 120 -43.86 -6.24 -4.64
N THR A 121 -43.91 -7.57 -4.52
CA THR A 121 -44.00 -8.25 -3.22
C THR A 121 -42.78 -7.98 -2.34
N VAL A 122 -41.56 -7.97 -2.91
CA VAL A 122 -40.34 -7.61 -2.16
C VAL A 122 -40.40 -6.17 -1.68
N ALA A 123 -40.75 -5.21 -2.55
CA ALA A 123 -40.88 -3.81 -2.17
C ALA A 123 -41.94 -3.59 -1.08
N ARG A 124 -43.07 -4.32 -1.14
CA ARG A 124 -44.11 -4.27 -0.11
C ARG A 124 -43.60 -4.73 1.26
N ARG A 125 -42.83 -5.84 1.33
CA ARG A 125 -42.21 -6.30 2.59
C ARG A 125 -41.21 -5.29 3.16
N GLN A 126 -40.47 -4.59 2.31
CA GLN A 126 -39.56 -3.53 2.77
C GLN A 126 -40.30 -2.33 3.37
N ALA A 127 -41.54 -2.06 2.95
CA ALA A 127 -42.38 -1.03 3.52
C ALA A 127 -43.14 -1.49 4.79
N GLU A 128 -43.67 -2.72 4.80
CA GLU A 128 -44.57 -3.23 5.86
C GLU A 128 -43.83 -3.98 6.99
N GLU A 129 -42.78 -4.73 6.67
CA GLU A 129 -42.09 -5.64 7.62
C GLU A 129 -40.77 -5.03 8.18
N GLY A 130 -40.50 -3.75 7.90
CA GLY A 130 -39.27 -3.06 8.32
C GLY A 130 -37.98 -3.64 7.74
N GLU A 131 -38.04 -4.42 6.65
CA GLU A 131 -36.83 -4.94 6.00
C GLU A 131 -36.00 -3.81 5.39
N SER A 132 -34.68 -3.84 5.56
CA SER A 132 -33.79 -2.78 5.08
C SER A 132 -34.04 -2.42 3.62
N LEU A 133 -34.35 -1.14 3.38
CA LEU A 133 -34.54 -0.54 2.07
C LEU A 133 -33.25 -0.55 1.22
N ILE A 134 -32.10 -0.67 1.88
CA ILE A 134 -30.77 -0.64 1.25
C ILE A 134 -30.36 -2.05 0.77
N GLU A 135 -30.82 -2.43 -0.42
CA GLU A 135 -30.29 -3.63 -1.10
C GLU A 135 -28.89 -3.35 -1.70
N GLY A 136 -27.82 -3.78 -1.03
CA GLY A 136 -26.49 -3.71 -1.64
C GLY A 136 -25.32 -3.92 -0.69
N LYS A 137 -24.15 -3.41 -1.11
CA LYS A 137 -23.03 -3.17 -0.19
C LYS A 137 -23.24 -1.80 0.43
N VAL A 138 -23.12 -1.71 1.75
CA VAL A 138 -23.08 -0.43 2.48
C VAL A 138 -21.87 0.39 1.98
N LYS A 139 -21.98 1.71 1.97
CA LYS A 139 -20.84 2.59 1.67
C LYS A 139 -19.68 2.24 2.60
N PHE A 140 -18.47 2.16 2.06
CA PHE A 140 -17.23 2.11 2.84
C PHE A 140 -16.85 3.57 3.19
N PRO A 141 -16.94 4.03 4.46
CA PRO A 141 -16.69 5.42 4.80
C PRO A 141 -15.22 5.81 4.65
N PHE A 142 -14.95 7.08 4.31
CA PHE A 142 -13.59 7.59 4.20
C PHE A 142 -12.88 7.63 5.56
N SER A 143 -13.62 8.00 6.63
CA SER A 143 -13.19 7.91 8.03
C SER A 143 -12.71 6.50 8.41
N LEU A 144 -13.48 5.47 8.06
CA LEU A 144 -13.10 4.07 8.29
C LEU A 144 -11.90 3.66 7.42
N TYR A 145 -11.76 4.18 6.20
CA TYR A 145 -10.60 3.95 5.34
C TYR A 145 -9.32 4.58 5.93
N GLN A 146 -9.36 5.85 6.38
CA GLN A 146 -8.27 6.51 7.10
C GLN A 146 -7.88 5.72 8.35
N LEU A 147 -8.86 5.32 9.17
CA LEU A 147 -8.64 4.55 10.40
C LEU A 147 -8.00 3.19 10.11
N LEU A 148 -8.52 2.43 9.14
CA LEU A 148 -7.92 1.15 8.73
C LEU A 148 -6.49 1.33 8.23
N CYS A 149 -6.22 2.38 7.46
CA CYS A 149 -4.86 2.64 6.98
C CYS A 149 -3.90 3.01 8.12
N LYS A 150 -4.35 3.86 9.06
CA LYS A 150 -3.62 4.23 10.27
C LYS A 150 -3.30 3.00 11.12
N GLU A 151 -4.28 2.12 11.36
CA GLU A 151 -4.05 0.87 12.10
C GLU A 151 -3.18 -0.14 11.35
N MET A 152 -3.29 -0.26 10.03
CA MET A 152 -2.38 -1.13 9.27
C MET A 152 -0.94 -0.62 9.28
N ARG A 153 -0.70 0.71 9.25
CA ARG A 153 0.65 1.29 9.34
C ARG A 153 1.29 1.10 10.73
N LYS A 154 0.52 1.14 11.82
CA LYS A 154 1.01 0.85 13.18
C LYS A 154 1.55 -0.57 13.37
N GLN A 155 1.22 -1.52 12.48
CA GLN A 155 1.55 -2.94 12.67
C GLN A 155 2.94 -3.32 12.13
N THR A 156 3.79 -3.84 13.01
CA THR A 156 5.20 -4.21 12.72
C THR A 156 5.40 -5.41 11.76
N LYS A 157 4.34 -6.11 11.35
CA LYS A 157 4.45 -7.34 10.53
C LYS A 157 4.26 -7.01 9.05
N LYS A 158 5.21 -7.40 8.18
CA LYS A 158 5.20 -7.19 6.71
C LYS A 158 3.83 -7.45 6.03
N LYS A 159 3.02 -8.38 6.53
CA LYS A 159 1.67 -8.64 5.99
C LYS A 159 0.75 -7.42 6.01
N PHE A 160 0.89 -6.50 6.97
CA PHE A 160 0.08 -5.29 7.05
C PHE A 160 0.58 -4.20 6.11
N VAL A 161 1.90 -4.11 5.84
CA VAL A 161 2.44 -3.28 4.75
C VAL A 161 1.85 -3.69 3.40
N PHE A 162 1.74 -5.00 3.13
CA PHE A 162 1.01 -5.50 1.97
C PHE A 162 -0.47 -5.08 1.98
N ALA A 163 -1.18 -5.28 3.09
CA ALA A 163 -2.61 -4.99 3.15
C ALA A 163 -2.91 -3.48 3.06
N HIS A 164 -2.05 -2.64 3.62
CA HIS A 164 -2.11 -1.17 3.54
C HIS A 164 -1.97 -0.70 2.09
N ALA A 165 -0.87 -1.05 1.41
CA ALA A 165 -0.68 -0.70 0.01
C ALA A 165 -1.77 -1.28 -0.91
N PHE A 166 -2.24 -2.51 -0.63
CA PHE A 166 -3.34 -3.12 -1.38
C PHE A 166 -4.67 -2.38 -1.19
N LEU A 167 -5.02 -2.00 0.04
CA LEU A 167 -6.22 -1.21 0.37
C LEU A 167 -6.15 0.16 -0.32
N VAL A 168 -5.07 0.90 -0.08
CA VAL A 168 -4.89 2.27 -0.57
C VAL A 168 -4.90 2.32 -2.10
N ILE A 169 -4.22 1.40 -2.79
CA ILE A 169 -4.22 1.36 -4.26
C ILE A 169 -5.58 0.90 -4.81
N SER A 170 -6.24 -0.08 -4.19
CA SER A 170 -7.59 -0.49 -4.61
C SER A 170 -8.62 0.62 -4.42
N TRP A 171 -8.47 1.43 -3.36
CA TRP A 171 -9.31 2.59 -3.07
C TRP A 171 -9.13 3.69 -4.12
N ASN A 172 -7.90 4.16 -4.35
CA ASN A 172 -7.61 5.23 -5.30
C ASN A 172 -7.95 4.85 -6.75
N LEU A 173 -7.75 3.59 -7.16
CA LEU A 173 -8.15 3.11 -8.49
C LEU A 173 -9.67 2.85 -8.63
N MET A 174 -10.43 2.95 -7.54
CA MET A 174 -11.84 2.56 -7.41
C MET A 174 -12.15 1.17 -7.98
N CYS A 175 -11.18 0.27 -7.91
CA CYS A 175 -11.21 -0.99 -8.64
C CYS A 175 -11.55 -2.17 -7.73
N ARG A 176 -12.07 -3.25 -8.33
CA ARG A 176 -12.32 -4.49 -7.58
C ARG A 176 -10.98 -5.15 -7.27
N PRO A 177 -10.82 -5.84 -6.12
CA PRO A 177 -9.58 -6.53 -5.78
C PRO A 177 -9.02 -7.47 -6.86
N GLY A 178 -9.88 -8.07 -7.70
CA GLY A 178 -9.43 -8.86 -8.86
C GLY A 178 -8.63 -8.04 -9.88
N ASN A 179 -9.04 -6.80 -10.13
CA ASN A 179 -8.31 -5.84 -10.95
C ASN A 179 -6.97 -5.50 -10.27
N SER A 180 -6.97 -5.15 -8.98
CA SER A 180 -5.76 -4.83 -8.21
C SER A 180 -4.70 -5.94 -8.24
N VAL A 181 -5.14 -7.21 -8.13
CA VAL A 181 -4.27 -8.39 -8.19
C VAL A 181 -3.70 -8.63 -9.59
N SER A 182 -4.37 -8.15 -10.64
CA SER A 182 -3.94 -8.30 -12.04
C SER A 182 -3.01 -7.18 -12.54
N ILE A 183 -2.77 -6.12 -11.74
CA ILE A 183 -1.87 -5.03 -12.12
C ILE A 183 -0.44 -5.58 -12.25
N ARG A 184 0.21 -5.25 -13.36
CA ARG A 184 1.62 -5.57 -13.63
C ARG A 184 2.46 -4.31 -13.77
N TYR A 185 3.77 -4.41 -13.62
CA TYR A 185 4.72 -3.28 -13.73
C TYR A 185 4.64 -2.59 -15.09
N GLU A 186 4.39 -3.33 -16.16
CA GLU A 186 4.22 -2.81 -17.52
C GLU A 186 2.97 -1.93 -17.66
N HIS A 187 2.01 -2.04 -16.72
CA HIS A 187 0.80 -1.24 -16.70
C HIS A 187 0.96 0.10 -15.95
N LEU A 188 2.11 0.36 -15.30
CA LEU A 188 2.34 1.62 -14.60
C LEU A 188 3.13 2.60 -15.46
N GLU A 189 2.81 3.88 -15.27
CA GLU A 189 3.37 5.02 -15.98
C GLU A 189 3.32 6.23 -15.06
N TRP A 190 4.27 7.15 -15.16
CA TRP A 190 4.00 8.50 -14.66
C TRP A 190 3.47 9.33 -15.80
N ASP A 191 2.33 9.97 -15.55
CA ASP A 191 1.72 10.91 -16.46
C ASP A 191 1.50 12.23 -15.72
N GLU A 192 2.02 13.32 -16.26
CA GLU A 192 2.09 14.64 -15.62
C GLU A 192 2.53 14.62 -14.14
N ASP A 193 1.57 14.76 -13.21
CA ASP A 193 1.70 14.81 -11.74
C ASP A 193 1.19 13.54 -11.02
N ALA A 194 0.84 12.49 -11.76
CA ALA A 194 0.17 11.30 -11.24
C ALA A 194 0.74 9.96 -11.75
N LEU A 195 0.47 8.90 -10.99
CA LEU A 195 0.72 7.52 -11.40
C LEU A 195 -0.43 7.01 -12.26
N ALA A 196 -0.24 7.01 -13.58
CA ALA A 196 -1.17 6.39 -14.53
C ALA A 196 -1.07 4.86 -14.46
N ILE A 197 -2.22 4.20 -14.27
CA ILE A 197 -2.33 2.73 -14.26
C ILE A 197 -3.29 2.27 -15.35
N TRP A 198 -2.72 1.58 -16.34
CA TRP A 198 -3.41 1.05 -17.50
C TRP A 198 -4.12 -0.28 -17.19
N PHE A 199 -5.34 -0.47 -17.70
CA PHE A 199 -6.08 -1.74 -17.55
C PHE A 199 -6.29 -2.40 -18.92
N ALA A 200 -5.88 -3.66 -19.04
CA ALA A 200 -6.04 -4.43 -20.27
C ALA A 200 -7.51 -4.78 -20.59
N HIS A 201 -8.38 -4.87 -19.58
CA HIS A 201 -9.81 -5.14 -19.73
C HIS A 201 -10.64 -4.36 -18.71
N MET A 202 -11.81 -3.87 -19.13
CA MET A 202 -12.81 -3.28 -18.24
C MET A 202 -14.10 -4.11 -18.23
N LYS A 203 -14.91 -4.00 -17.17
CA LYS A 203 -16.15 -4.81 -17.07
C LYS A 203 -17.17 -4.48 -18.17
N ASN A 204 -17.15 -3.24 -18.67
CA ASN A 204 -18.07 -2.75 -19.69
C ASN A 204 -17.45 -2.75 -21.10
N ASP A 205 -16.23 -3.28 -21.22
CA ASP A 205 -15.50 -3.42 -22.48
C ASP A 205 -14.60 -4.65 -22.35
N GLN A 206 -15.20 -5.82 -22.61
CA GLN A 206 -14.51 -7.11 -22.51
C GLN A 206 -13.71 -7.43 -23.77
N GLU A 207 -14.17 -6.91 -24.92
CA GLU A 207 -13.55 -7.04 -26.24
C GLU A 207 -12.37 -6.06 -26.41
N GLY A 208 -12.38 -4.93 -25.69
CA GLY A 208 -11.27 -3.99 -25.63
C GLY A 208 -11.25 -2.99 -26.78
N GLU A 209 -12.42 -2.71 -27.37
CA GLU A 209 -12.60 -1.83 -28.53
C GLU A 209 -12.54 -0.34 -28.17
N ARG A 210 -12.71 0.02 -26.89
CA ARG A 210 -12.65 1.43 -26.48
C ARG A 210 -11.21 1.90 -26.33
N GLN A 211 -11.01 3.19 -26.61
CA GLN A 211 -9.79 3.89 -26.26
C GLN A 211 -9.50 3.69 -24.77
N ARG A 212 -8.26 3.27 -24.47
CA ARG A 212 -7.86 2.82 -23.14
C ARG A 212 -7.34 4.00 -22.35
N ASP A 213 -8.19 4.63 -21.57
CA ASP A 213 -7.73 5.70 -20.68
C ASP A 213 -7.08 5.09 -19.41
N PRO A 214 -5.87 5.54 -19.02
CA PRO A 214 -5.26 5.13 -17.77
C PRO A 214 -6.03 5.69 -16.56
N ARG A 215 -5.90 5.05 -15.41
CA ARG A 215 -6.40 5.60 -14.13
C ARG A 215 -5.26 6.32 -13.42
N HIS A 216 -5.36 7.63 -13.29
CA HIS A 216 -4.39 8.46 -12.58
C HIS A 216 -4.55 8.34 -11.06
N VAL A 217 -3.43 8.15 -10.36
CA VAL A 217 -3.36 8.01 -8.91
C VAL A 217 -2.40 9.05 -8.35
N TYR A 218 -2.93 9.98 -7.56
CA TYR A 218 -2.23 11.17 -7.09
C TYR A 218 -1.56 10.97 -5.73
N ALA A 219 -0.49 11.73 -5.46
CA ALA A 219 0.11 11.78 -4.12
C ALA A 219 -0.82 12.57 -3.17
N ASN A 220 -0.96 12.08 -1.93
CA ASN A 220 -1.58 12.85 -0.85
C ASN A 220 -0.50 13.25 0.18
N PRO A 221 0.17 14.41 -0.01
CA PRO A 221 1.19 14.89 0.92
C PRO A 221 0.64 15.13 2.35
N LYS A 222 -0.52 15.77 2.45
CA LYS A 222 -1.10 16.21 3.73
C LYS A 222 -1.59 15.06 4.61
N GLU A 223 -1.91 13.90 4.03
CA GLU A 223 -2.42 12.73 4.77
C GLU A 223 -1.61 11.45 4.48
N PRO A 224 -0.43 11.30 5.10
CA PRO A 224 0.50 10.19 4.83
C PRO A 224 -0.07 8.79 5.09
N ASN A 225 -1.15 8.67 5.87
CA ASN A 225 -1.79 7.37 6.13
C ASN A 225 -2.47 6.79 4.90
N ILE A 226 -3.03 7.64 4.04
CA ILE A 226 -3.86 7.24 2.89
C ILE A 226 -3.23 7.58 1.54
N CYS A 227 -2.04 8.17 1.54
CA CYS A 227 -1.26 8.49 0.34
C CYS A 227 -0.87 7.21 -0.44
N PRO A 228 -1.39 6.99 -1.66
CA PRO A 228 -1.09 5.79 -2.45
C PRO A 228 0.35 5.71 -2.91
N ILE A 229 0.91 6.87 -3.22
CA ILE A 229 2.27 7.06 -3.67
C ILE A 229 3.26 6.68 -2.55
N LEU A 230 3.03 7.14 -1.31
CA LEU A 230 3.80 6.72 -0.14
C LEU A 230 3.57 5.25 0.23
N ALA A 231 2.33 4.76 0.14
CA ALA A 231 2.01 3.36 0.44
C ALA A 231 2.74 2.38 -0.51
N LEU A 232 2.84 2.72 -1.80
CA LEU A 232 3.65 1.98 -2.77
C LEU A 232 5.15 2.08 -2.48
N ALA A 233 5.67 3.26 -2.14
CA ALA A 233 7.08 3.42 -1.79
C ALA A 233 7.47 2.53 -0.59
N ILE A 234 6.67 2.51 0.47
CA ILE A 234 6.86 1.62 1.63
C ILE A 234 6.75 0.14 1.21
N TYR A 235 5.78 -0.20 0.34
CA TYR A 235 5.61 -1.57 -0.15
C TYR A 235 6.83 -2.08 -0.92
N PHE A 236 7.29 -1.35 -1.93
CA PHE A 236 8.46 -1.72 -2.73
C PHE A 236 9.73 -1.77 -1.87
N THR A 237 9.91 -0.87 -0.92
CA THR A 237 11.04 -0.91 0.03
C THR A 237 11.03 -2.20 0.89
N VAL A 238 9.85 -2.67 1.30
CA VAL A 238 9.72 -3.84 2.19
C VAL A 238 9.75 -5.19 1.46
N PHE A 239 9.30 -5.24 0.20
CA PHE A 239 9.13 -6.47 -0.58
C PHE A 239 10.08 -6.61 -1.79
N GLY A 240 10.59 -5.50 -2.32
CA GLY A 240 11.36 -5.46 -3.57
C GLY A 240 10.52 -5.77 -4.82
N PHE A 241 11.16 -5.69 -5.98
CA PHE A 241 10.55 -6.09 -7.26
C PHE A 241 10.61 -7.60 -7.48
N ASN A 242 9.62 -8.14 -8.20
CA ASN A 242 9.54 -9.57 -8.55
C ASN A 242 9.73 -9.83 -10.05
N LYS A 243 10.12 -11.07 -10.40
CA LYS A 243 10.39 -11.48 -11.79
C LYS A 243 9.13 -11.77 -12.62
N ASN A 244 7.96 -11.85 -12.01
CA ASN A 244 6.69 -12.13 -12.69
C ASN A 244 5.87 -10.86 -12.96
N SER A 245 6.50 -9.69 -12.82
CA SER A 245 5.99 -8.34 -13.00
C SER A 245 4.70 -7.98 -12.27
N LEU A 246 4.20 -8.78 -11.33
CA LEU A 246 2.93 -8.49 -10.65
C LEU A 246 3.15 -7.42 -9.59
N LEU A 247 2.25 -6.42 -9.51
CA LEU A 247 2.30 -5.43 -8.44
C LEU A 247 2.22 -6.10 -7.04
N PHE A 248 1.37 -7.12 -6.92
CA PHE A 248 1.17 -7.90 -5.70
C PHE A 248 1.37 -9.41 -5.96
N PRO A 249 2.59 -9.95 -5.84
CA PRO A 249 2.90 -11.32 -6.24
C PRO A 249 2.35 -12.39 -5.28
N GLY A 250 1.95 -13.52 -5.86
CA GLY A 250 1.61 -14.77 -5.16
C GLY A 250 0.16 -15.21 -5.36
N ARG A 251 -0.14 -16.48 -5.06
CA ARG A 251 -1.49 -17.05 -5.24
C ARG A 251 -2.46 -16.53 -4.17
N ASN A 252 -3.72 -16.30 -4.55
CA ASN A 252 -4.83 -15.89 -3.68
C ASN A 252 -4.58 -14.61 -2.85
N GLN A 253 -4.02 -13.55 -3.46
CA GLN A 253 -3.83 -12.26 -2.77
C GLN A 253 -5.12 -11.66 -2.22
N TYR A 254 -6.27 -11.87 -2.88
CA TYR A 254 -7.57 -11.43 -2.37
C TYR A 254 -7.94 -12.08 -1.03
N ASP A 255 -7.81 -13.41 -0.90
CA ASP A 255 -8.11 -14.12 0.36
C ASP A 255 -7.12 -13.71 1.46
N ARG A 256 -5.85 -13.50 1.10
CA ARG A 256 -4.80 -13.00 2.01
C ARG A 256 -5.17 -11.62 2.53
N TYR A 257 -5.54 -10.69 1.64
CA TYR A 257 -5.98 -9.35 1.99
C TYR A 257 -7.23 -9.39 2.87
N SER A 258 -8.26 -10.13 2.46
CA SER A 258 -9.53 -10.27 3.19
C SER A 258 -9.33 -10.74 4.64
N LYS A 259 -8.49 -11.76 4.88
CA LYS A 259 -8.15 -12.23 6.23
C LYS A 259 -7.40 -11.21 7.08
N ILE A 260 -6.61 -10.32 6.46
CA ILE A 260 -5.89 -9.25 7.17
C ILE A 260 -6.84 -8.09 7.46
N LEU A 261 -7.70 -7.73 6.49
CA LEU A 261 -8.73 -6.71 6.64
C LEU A 261 -9.73 -7.09 7.74
N GLN A 262 -10.24 -8.33 7.77
CA GLN A 262 -11.10 -8.83 8.85
C GLN A 262 -10.44 -8.65 10.22
N LYS A 263 -9.19 -9.09 10.37
CA LYS A 263 -8.45 -8.93 11.63
C LYS A 263 -8.13 -7.47 11.97
N THR A 264 -8.06 -6.57 10.99
CA THR A 264 -7.90 -5.14 11.23
C THR A 264 -9.24 -4.50 11.61
N LEU A 265 -10.35 -4.94 11.00
CA LEU A 265 -11.71 -4.55 11.36
C LEU A 265 -12.06 -4.94 12.79
N GLU A 266 -11.70 -6.15 13.22
CA GLU A 266 -11.79 -6.59 14.63
C GLU A 266 -11.06 -5.64 15.61
N ILE A 267 -10.01 -4.96 15.16
CA ILE A 267 -9.25 -3.98 15.94
C ILE A 267 -9.87 -2.58 15.84
N THR A 268 -10.37 -2.17 14.67
CA THR A 268 -10.90 -0.81 14.44
C THR A 268 -12.37 -0.62 14.82
N MET A 269 -13.18 -1.68 14.89
CA MET A 269 -14.65 -1.59 15.13
C MET A 269 -15.04 -1.14 16.56
N VAL A 270 -14.07 -0.74 17.38
CA VAL A 270 -14.30 -0.01 18.64
C VAL A 270 -14.55 1.50 18.39
N ALA A 271 -14.20 2.03 17.21
CA ALA A 271 -14.41 3.43 16.81
C ALA A 271 -15.43 3.56 15.66
N ARG A 272 -16.31 4.56 15.73
CA ARG A 272 -17.63 4.55 15.06
C ARG A 272 -17.77 5.51 13.84
N GLU A 273 -18.51 5.04 12.83
CA GLU A 273 -19.52 5.74 11.99
C GLU A 273 -19.27 6.95 11.03
N LEU A 274 -20.05 6.95 9.92
CA LEU A 274 -20.51 8.05 9.02
C LEU A 274 -19.49 8.83 8.13
N GLU A 275 -19.87 9.55 7.03
CA GLU A 275 -20.75 9.12 5.90
C GLU A 275 -20.43 9.61 4.44
N ILE A 276 -20.85 10.81 3.95
CA ILE A 276 -21.46 11.11 2.59
C ILE A 276 -20.54 11.36 1.33
N SER A 277 -21.05 11.84 0.16
CA SER A 277 -21.03 11.29 -1.25
C SER A 277 -19.78 11.39 -2.20
N ALA A 278 -19.93 11.76 -3.51
CA ALA A 278 -18.91 11.70 -4.63
C ALA A 278 -19.30 12.43 -5.97
N ALA A 279 -18.33 12.99 -6.75
CA ALA A 279 -18.54 13.51 -8.15
C ALA A 279 -17.26 13.76 -9.02
N GLY A 280 -17.18 13.21 -10.26
CA GLY A 280 -16.27 13.58 -11.40
C GLY A 280 -14.75 13.23 -11.39
N ASP A 281 -14.27 12.21 -12.12
CA ASP A 281 -12.97 11.48 -11.94
C ASP A 281 -11.71 12.24 -11.44
N SER A 282 -11.26 13.34 -12.08
CA SER A 282 -10.07 14.10 -11.61
C SER A 282 -10.38 15.00 -10.41
N VAL A 283 -11.59 15.57 -10.36
CA VAL A 283 -12.13 16.31 -9.20
C VAL A 283 -12.39 15.34 -8.02
N VAL A 284 -12.85 14.11 -8.30
CA VAL A 284 -12.89 12.97 -7.36
C VAL A 284 -11.50 12.67 -6.85
N GLY A 285 -10.47 12.63 -7.72
CA GLY A 285 -9.10 12.39 -7.32
C GLY A 285 -8.65 13.35 -6.20
N ARG A 286 -8.96 14.64 -6.35
CA ARG A 286 -8.71 15.67 -5.33
C ARG A 286 -9.59 15.53 -4.07
N PHE A 287 -10.91 15.35 -4.24
CA PHE A 287 -11.86 15.13 -3.13
C PHE A 287 -11.52 13.90 -2.28
N VAL A 288 -11.21 12.77 -2.93
CA VAL A 288 -10.88 11.49 -2.28
C VAL A 288 -9.46 11.50 -1.70
N SER A 289 -8.61 12.42 -2.16
CA SER A 289 -7.37 12.80 -1.47
C SER A 289 -7.61 13.76 -0.29
N GLY A 290 -8.85 14.14 0.02
CA GLY A 290 -9.16 15.00 1.16
C GLY A 290 -8.63 16.43 1.04
N LEU A 291 -8.42 16.93 -0.19
CA LEU A 291 -8.06 18.33 -0.39
C LEU A 291 -9.25 19.26 -0.02
N PRO A 292 -8.98 20.43 0.57
CA PRO A 292 -10.01 21.34 1.06
C PRO A 292 -10.77 21.99 -0.11
N TYR A 293 -11.96 21.46 -0.43
CA TYR A 293 -12.73 21.87 -1.61
C TYR A 293 -13.10 23.35 -1.64
N GLU A 294 -13.38 23.95 -0.48
CA GLU A 294 -13.85 25.33 -0.40
C GLU A 294 -12.71 26.35 -0.40
N THR A 295 -11.45 25.91 -0.49
CA THR A 295 -10.28 26.80 -0.44
C THR A 295 -9.41 26.71 -1.70
N PRO A 296 -8.62 27.75 -2.00
CA PRO A 296 -7.67 27.76 -3.11
C PRO A 296 -6.62 26.63 -3.06
N ASP A 297 -6.35 26.08 -1.87
CA ASP A 297 -5.46 24.93 -1.68
C ASP A 297 -6.00 23.64 -2.30
N PHE A 298 -7.27 23.61 -2.73
CA PHE A 298 -7.74 22.56 -3.62
C PHE A 298 -6.88 22.43 -4.89
N ALA A 299 -6.27 23.53 -5.35
CA ALA A 299 -5.39 23.58 -6.52
C ALA A 299 -3.89 23.38 -6.21
N ILE A 300 -3.51 22.97 -4.99
CA ILE A 300 -2.11 22.73 -4.64
C ILE A 300 -1.47 21.61 -5.49
N LEU A 301 -0.18 21.75 -5.81
CA LEU A 301 0.63 20.74 -6.50
C LEU A 301 1.24 19.74 -5.49
N PRO A 302 1.60 18.50 -5.89
CA PRO A 302 2.42 17.62 -5.07
C PRO A 302 3.82 18.24 -4.85
N PRO A 303 4.54 17.92 -3.75
CA PRO A 303 5.89 18.43 -3.56
C PRO A 303 6.84 18.03 -4.69
N PHE A 304 7.55 19.00 -5.27
CA PHE A 304 8.39 18.84 -6.45
C PHE A 304 9.67 19.67 -6.33
N PHE A 305 10.66 19.42 -7.18
CA PHE A 305 11.86 20.26 -7.28
C PHE A 305 11.68 21.25 -8.43
N GLU A 306 11.94 22.54 -8.21
CA GLU A 306 11.79 23.56 -9.26
C GLU A 306 12.84 23.36 -10.37
N ASP A 307 14.09 23.09 -9.99
CA ASP A 307 15.19 22.82 -10.91
C ASP A 307 15.39 21.31 -11.14
N LEU A 308 15.27 20.90 -12.41
CA LEU A 308 15.59 19.56 -12.92
C LEU A 308 17.09 19.43 -13.25
N ASP A 309 17.97 19.51 -12.24
CA ASP A 309 19.40 19.28 -12.43
C ASP A 309 19.79 17.79 -12.33
N GLU A 310 20.97 17.44 -12.87
CA GLU A 310 21.48 16.06 -12.83
C GLU A 310 21.63 15.54 -11.40
N ASN A 311 21.95 16.42 -10.44
CA ASN A 311 22.08 16.07 -9.02
C ASN A 311 20.76 15.56 -8.41
N VAL A 312 19.60 16.14 -8.77
CA VAL A 312 18.28 15.61 -8.35
C VAL A 312 18.00 14.25 -9.01
N TRP A 313 18.44 14.04 -10.25
CA TRP A 313 18.33 12.72 -10.90
C TRP A 313 19.21 11.65 -10.25
N ASP A 314 20.43 12.01 -9.84
CA ASP A 314 21.29 11.13 -9.07
C ASP A 314 20.75 10.86 -7.67
N ALA A 315 20.17 11.86 -7.00
CA ALA A 315 19.45 11.67 -5.75
C ALA A 315 18.27 10.69 -5.91
N VAL A 316 17.54 10.76 -7.03
CA VAL A 316 16.49 9.79 -7.40
C VAL A 316 17.08 8.39 -7.59
N ASN A 317 18.20 8.24 -8.32
CA ASN A 317 18.87 6.94 -8.53
C ASN A 317 19.43 6.35 -7.22
N VAL A 318 19.91 7.19 -6.31
CA VAL A 318 20.43 6.81 -4.98
C VAL A 318 19.29 6.35 -4.07
N CYS A 319 18.19 7.10 -4.00
CA CYS A 319 17.04 6.76 -3.15
C CYS A 319 16.21 5.60 -3.72
N PHE A 320 16.17 5.46 -5.06
CA PHE A 320 15.44 4.45 -5.79
C PHE A 320 16.37 3.73 -6.79
N PRO A 321 17.17 2.76 -6.35
CA PRO A 321 18.11 2.06 -7.21
C PRO A 321 17.41 1.15 -8.23
N SER A 322 17.97 1.09 -9.44
CA SER A 322 17.44 0.28 -10.58
C SER A 322 16.04 0.69 -11.07
N VAL A 323 15.69 1.98 -10.99
CA VAL A 323 14.43 2.53 -11.53
C VAL A 323 14.37 2.34 -13.06
N PRO A 324 13.33 1.67 -13.60
CA PRO A 324 13.09 1.61 -15.04
C PRO A 324 12.88 3.01 -15.63
N SER A 325 13.27 3.23 -16.89
CA SER A 325 13.14 4.55 -17.55
C SER A 325 11.73 5.14 -17.45
N LYS A 326 10.68 4.31 -17.60
CA LYS A 326 9.27 4.69 -17.46
C LYS A 326 8.87 5.16 -16.05
N MET A 327 9.62 4.75 -15.02
CA MET A 327 9.37 5.08 -13.62
C MET A 327 10.21 6.28 -13.13
N LYS A 328 11.14 6.82 -13.93
CA LYS A 328 12.02 7.93 -13.50
C LYS A 328 11.22 9.16 -13.01
N LYS A 329 10.25 9.62 -13.80
CA LYS A 329 9.40 10.77 -13.46
C LYS A 329 8.52 10.51 -12.23
N VAL A 330 8.12 9.25 -11.96
CA VAL A 330 7.47 8.83 -10.69
C VAL A 330 8.40 9.17 -9.52
N CYS A 331 9.61 8.63 -9.57
CA CYS A 331 10.56 8.64 -8.46
C CYS A 331 11.06 10.05 -8.11
N PHE A 332 11.02 10.98 -9.06
CA PHE A 332 11.22 12.42 -8.82
C PHE A 332 10.21 12.99 -7.80
N TYR A 333 8.90 12.85 -8.04
CA TYR A 333 7.88 13.32 -7.08
C TYR A 333 7.80 12.45 -5.82
N LEU A 334 8.16 11.15 -5.90
CA LEU A 334 8.34 10.34 -4.68
C LEU A 334 9.38 10.98 -3.76
N LEU A 335 10.52 11.39 -4.34
CA LEU A 335 11.62 12.00 -3.59
C LEU A 335 11.19 13.35 -3.01
N GLY A 336 10.60 14.24 -3.83
CA GLY A 336 10.08 15.52 -3.38
C GLY A 336 9.13 15.38 -2.18
N SER A 337 8.16 14.47 -2.27
CA SER A 337 7.23 14.22 -1.16
C SER A 337 7.93 13.71 0.11
N LEU A 338 8.93 12.82 0.00
CA LEU A 338 9.69 12.34 1.16
C LEU A 338 10.54 13.44 1.82
N VAL A 339 11.14 14.34 1.02
CA VAL A 339 11.96 15.46 1.51
C VAL A 339 11.08 16.49 2.22
N TYR A 340 9.98 16.91 1.58
CA TYR A 340 9.06 17.92 2.13
C TYR A 340 8.39 17.47 3.44
N HIS A 341 8.09 16.18 3.60
CA HIS A 341 7.51 15.64 4.83
C HIS A 341 8.52 15.14 5.86
N TYR A 342 9.83 15.33 5.64
CA TYR A 342 10.85 14.76 6.52
C TYR A 342 10.62 15.08 8.00
N ASP A 343 10.31 16.32 8.34
CA ASP A 343 10.18 16.77 9.74
C ASP A 343 8.94 16.17 10.41
N HIS A 344 7.78 16.20 9.74
CA HIS A 344 6.57 15.53 10.22
C HIS A 344 6.77 14.02 10.37
N LEU A 345 7.55 13.38 9.48
CA LEU A 345 7.89 11.97 9.58
C LEU A 345 8.85 11.70 10.76
N ALA A 346 9.74 12.64 11.10
CA ALA A 346 10.63 12.57 12.27
C ALA A 346 9.90 12.72 13.59
N GLU A 347 8.86 13.55 13.64
CA GLU A 347 8.00 13.71 14.82
C GLU A 347 7.06 12.51 15.03
N THR A 348 6.51 11.93 13.96
CA THR A 348 5.38 10.98 14.06
C THR A 348 5.71 9.50 13.90
N LEU A 349 6.84 9.14 13.29
CA LEU A 349 7.21 7.73 13.11
C LEU A 349 8.05 7.21 14.28
N ASP A 350 7.77 5.97 14.69
CA ASP A 350 8.58 5.24 15.67
C ASP A 350 10.08 5.26 15.30
N MET A 351 10.96 5.43 16.28
CA MET A 351 12.42 5.49 16.08
C MET A 351 13.01 4.20 15.47
N ASN A 352 12.25 3.11 15.37
CA ASN A 352 12.63 1.85 14.73
C ASN A 352 11.94 1.63 13.37
N HIS A 353 11.25 2.64 12.85
CA HIS A 353 10.63 2.58 11.53
C HIS A 353 11.69 2.38 10.43
N VAL A 354 11.36 1.56 9.42
CA VAL A 354 12.32 1.14 8.40
C VAL A 354 12.77 2.30 7.50
N LEU A 355 11.98 3.37 7.41
CA LEU A 355 12.29 4.57 6.63
C LEU A 355 13.64 5.20 7.03
N TRP A 356 13.98 5.20 8.33
CA TRP A 356 15.28 5.66 8.87
C TRP A 356 16.50 4.90 8.34
N THR A 357 16.31 3.79 7.63
CA THR A 357 17.39 3.01 7.01
C THR A 357 17.57 3.27 5.52
N THR A 358 16.70 4.08 4.91
CA THR A 358 16.74 4.45 3.49
C THR A 358 17.72 5.60 3.21
N PRO A 359 18.23 5.77 1.99
CA PRO A 359 19.31 6.72 1.69
C PRO A 359 19.04 8.17 2.11
N LEU A 360 17.88 8.72 1.72
CA LEU A 360 17.47 10.09 2.08
C LEU A 360 17.49 10.35 3.61
N PHE A 361 17.11 9.35 4.39
CA PHE A 361 16.98 9.46 5.85
C PHE A 361 18.28 9.08 6.60
N ARG A 362 19.36 8.81 5.86
CA ARG A 362 20.69 8.50 6.38
C ARG A 362 21.74 9.53 5.97
N ASP A 363 21.55 10.14 4.81
CA ASP A 363 22.47 11.11 4.23
C ASP A 363 21.95 12.52 4.51
N VAL A 364 22.56 13.16 5.53
CA VAL A 364 22.15 14.47 6.03
C VAL A 364 22.47 15.57 5.01
N GLU A 365 23.53 15.43 4.22
CA GLU A 365 23.89 16.41 3.20
C GLU A 365 22.99 16.29 1.97
N LEU A 366 22.68 15.06 1.54
CA LEU A 366 21.67 14.83 0.51
C LEU A 366 20.30 15.40 0.93
N LEU A 367 19.88 15.16 2.18
CA LEU A 367 18.63 15.73 2.70
C LEU A 367 18.66 17.26 2.74
N ARG A 368 19.74 17.87 3.24
CA ARG A 368 19.90 19.33 3.31
C ARG A 368 19.83 19.95 1.91
N PHE A 369 20.58 19.39 0.96
CA PHE A 369 20.56 19.80 -0.45
C PHE A 369 19.16 19.71 -1.05
N LEU A 370 18.48 18.57 -0.90
CA LEU A 370 17.13 18.40 -1.46
C LEU A 370 16.09 19.29 -0.78
N LYS A 371 16.21 19.55 0.53
CA LYS A 371 15.30 20.45 1.26
C LYS A 371 15.34 21.89 0.74
N GLN A 372 16.49 22.36 0.24
CA GLN A 372 16.61 23.70 -0.37
C GLN A 372 15.91 23.78 -1.73
N LYS A 373 15.74 22.65 -2.43
CA LYS A 373 15.17 22.59 -3.78
C LYS A 373 13.71 22.17 -3.84
N VAL A 374 13.17 21.56 -2.79
CA VAL A 374 11.79 21.06 -2.79
C VAL A 374 10.81 22.17 -2.43
N VAL A 375 9.77 22.31 -3.24
CA VAL A 375 8.66 23.23 -2.99
C VAL A 375 7.33 22.47 -2.97
N CYS A 376 6.35 23.03 -2.26
CA CYS A 376 4.97 22.55 -2.24
C CYS A 376 4.06 23.78 -2.23
N ARG A 377 3.63 24.20 -3.42
CA ARG A 377 2.88 25.45 -3.64
C ARG A 377 1.83 25.27 -4.74
N ARG A 378 1.00 26.29 -4.93
CA ARG A 378 0.10 26.41 -6.08
C ARG A 378 0.94 26.63 -7.37
N TRP A 379 0.34 26.28 -8.51
CA TRP A 379 0.95 26.45 -9.83
C TRP A 379 1.24 27.93 -10.15
N ILE A 380 2.40 28.20 -10.77
CA ILE A 380 2.74 29.51 -11.34
C ILE A 380 3.18 29.38 -12.81
N PRO A 381 3.02 30.43 -13.64
CA PRO A 381 3.53 30.44 -15.00
C PRO A 381 5.06 30.24 -15.03
N GLY A 382 5.50 29.18 -15.71
CA GLY A 382 6.90 28.73 -15.75
C GLY A 382 7.11 27.31 -15.20
N ASP A 383 6.21 26.82 -14.34
CA ASP A 383 6.31 25.46 -13.80
C ASP A 383 6.20 24.37 -14.88
N VAL A 384 7.03 23.33 -14.73
CA VAL A 384 7.00 22.08 -15.52
C VAL A 384 5.78 21.18 -15.25
N VAL A 385 4.86 21.60 -14.38
CA VAL A 385 3.68 20.85 -13.91
C VAL A 385 2.49 21.79 -13.85
N ARG A 386 1.27 21.34 -14.19
CA ARG A 386 0.04 22.15 -14.04
C ARG A 386 -0.95 21.49 -13.09
N ALA A 387 -1.77 22.29 -12.42
CA ALA A 387 -2.83 21.79 -11.55
C ALA A 387 -4.02 21.27 -12.38
N SER A 388 -4.17 19.94 -12.46
CA SER A 388 -5.30 19.26 -13.10
C SER A 388 -6.48 19.07 -12.12
N GLY A 389 -7.72 18.87 -12.61
CA GLY A 389 -8.88 18.52 -11.77
C GLY A 389 -9.42 19.63 -10.86
N VAL A 390 -9.19 20.91 -11.19
CA VAL A 390 -9.72 22.06 -10.43
C VAL A 390 -11.06 22.53 -11.03
N PRO A 391 -12.15 22.60 -10.25
CA PRO A 391 -13.44 23.14 -10.68
C PRO A 391 -13.35 24.59 -11.20
N PRO A 392 -14.13 24.98 -12.24
CA PRO A 392 -14.04 26.31 -12.84
C PRO A 392 -14.22 27.47 -11.85
N HIS A 393 -15.13 27.35 -10.87
CA HIS A 393 -15.38 28.39 -9.87
C HIS A 393 -14.18 28.59 -8.92
N LEU A 394 -13.49 27.52 -8.53
CA LEU A 394 -12.24 27.61 -7.75
C LEU A 394 -11.10 28.17 -8.59
N GLY A 395 -11.04 27.85 -9.89
CA GLY A 395 -10.09 28.48 -10.82
C GLY A 395 -10.27 30.00 -10.94
N VAL A 396 -11.50 30.49 -10.84
CA VAL A 396 -11.80 31.94 -10.77
C VAL A 396 -11.35 32.53 -9.43
N ILE A 397 -11.66 31.87 -8.30
CA ILE A 397 -11.26 32.34 -6.95
C ILE A 397 -9.72 32.41 -6.82
N VAL A 398 -9.00 31.37 -7.23
CA VAL A 398 -7.52 31.34 -7.25
C VAL A 398 -6.96 32.49 -8.09
N ASN A 399 -7.57 32.79 -9.25
CA ASN A 399 -7.16 33.92 -10.09
C ASN A 399 -7.50 35.30 -9.48
N MET A 400 -8.55 35.40 -8.65
CA MET A 400 -8.89 36.61 -7.92
C MET A 400 -7.89 36.88 -6.80
N GLU A 401 -7.56 35.89 -5.98
CA GLU A 401 -6.51 36.01 -4.95
C GLU A 401 -5.15 36.36 -5.54
N ASN A 402 -4.72 35.63 -6.58
CA ASN A 402 -3.45 35.92 -7.29
C ASN A 402 -3.41 37.34 -7.91
N ARG A 403 -4.56 38.02 -8.03
CA ARG A 403 -4.64 39.44 -8.42
C ARG A 403 -4.65 40.37 -7.21
N LEU A 404 -5.30 40.01 -6.11
CA LEU A 404 -5.27 40.74 -4.83
C LEU A 404 -3.83 40.78 -4.28
N ASP A 405 -3.15 39.64 -4.18
CA ASP A 405 -1.73 39.55 -3.79
C ASP A 405 -0.79 40.46 -4.62
N LYS A 406 -1.13 40.71 -5.89
CA LYS A 406 -0.38 41.59 -6.80
C LYS A 406 -0.74 43.07 -6.61
N VAL A 407 -1.96 43.37 -6.17
CA VAL A 407 -2.38 44.72 -5.78
C VAL A 407 -1.73 45.06 -4.44
N ASP A 408 -1.78 44.17 -3.46
CA ASP A 408 -1.22 44.39 -2.12
C ASP A 408 0.31 44.56 -2.17
N LYS A 409 1.02 43.74 -2.96
CA LYS A 409 2.47 43.94 -3.19
C LYS A 409 2.80 45.23 -3.93
N LYS A 410 1.93 45.69 -4.84
CA LYS A 410 2.10 47.02 -5.46
C LYS A 410 1.83 48.13 -4.47
N GLN A 411 0.85 47.97 -3.59
CA GLN A 411 0.51 48.93 -2.56
C GLN A 411 1.64 49.05 -1.54
N GLN A 412 2.16 47.93 -1.01
CA GLN A 412 3.34 47.91 -0.16
C GLN A 412 4.56 48.58 -0.82
N ASN A 413 4.86 48.28 -2.08
CA ASN A 413 5.96 48.95 -2.78
C ASN A 413 5.72 50.46 -2.98
N LEU A 414 4.46 50.87 -3.20
CA LEU A 414 4.08 52.29 -3.28
C LEU A 414 4.21 53.00 -1.94
N ASP A 415 3.84 52.33 -0.84
CA ASP A 415 3.91 52.89 0.51
C ASP A 415 5.35 52.95 1.03
N ILE A 416 6.18 51.93 0.77
CA ILE A 416 7.65 51.99 0.98
C ILE A 416 8.25 53.16 0.20
N SER A 417 7.88 53.32 -1.09
CA SER A 417 8.36 54.46 -1.89
C SER A 417 7.79 55.82 -1.46
N ARG A 418 6.78 55.85 -0.58
CA ARG A 418 6.26 57.09 0.03
C ARG A 418 6.99 57.41 1.34
N GLU A 419 7.32 56.40 2.14
CA GLU A 419 8.18 56.55 3.32
C GLU A 419 9.58 57.01 2.91
N GLU A 420 10.21 56.40 1.90
CA GLU A 420 11.52 56.82 1.37
C GLU A 420 11.54 58.25 0.81
N ASN A 421 10.40 58.78 0.35
CA ASN A 421 10.28 60.18 -0.11
C ASN A 421 9.84 61.16 1.00
N SER A 422 9.47 60.66 2.18
CA SER A 422 9.11 61.48 3.35
C SER A 422 10.34 62.04 4.07
N ASP A 423 11.44 61.30 4.07
CA ASP A 423 12.65 61.60 4.88
C ASP A 423 13.60 62.64 4.27
N THR A 424 13.23 63.30 3.17
CA THR A 424 14.08 64.28 2.45
C THR A 424 13.70 65.76 2.61
N LEU A 425 12.96 66.13 3.66
CA LEU A 425 12.64 67.53 3.99
C LEU A 425 13.09 67.92 5.42
N THR A 426 14.28 68.50 5.54
CA THR A 426 14.76 69.17 6.75
C THR A 426 14.10 70.54 6.93
N PRO A 427 13.93 71.02 8.19
CA PRO A 427 14.77 72.15 8.59
C PRO A 427 15.18 72.23 10.09
N VAL A 428 16.46 72.58 10.30
CA VAL A 428 17.03 73.49 11.32
C VAL A 428 17.05 73.10 12.81
N ASP A 429 18.22 73.37 13.39
CA ASP A 429 18.72 73.11 14.75
C ASP A 429 17.85 73.54 15.95
N GLN A 430 18.02 72.82 17.07
CA GLN A 430 18.48 73.43 18.34
C GLN A 430 19.01 72.38 19.35
N HIS A 431 20.12 72.69 20.02
CA HIS A 431 20.68 71.93 21.15
C HIS A 431 19.87 72.16 22.44
N VAL A 432 19.61 71.12 23.24
CA VAL A 432 19.61 71.17 24.73
C VAL A 432 20.11 69.81 25.30
N HIS A 433 20.67 69.87 26.50
CA HIS A 433 21.36 68.85 27.30
C HIS A 433 20.55 67.66 27.85
N GLU A 434 21.33 66.68 28.36
CA GLU A 434 21.10 65.82 29.55
C GLU A 434 20.60 64.36 29.43
N VAL A 435 20.92 63.61 30.50
CA VAL A 435 21.21 62.17 30.70
C VAL A 435 20.66 61.82 32.11
N PRO A 436 20.40 60.56 32.58
CA PRO A 436 20.47 59.19 32.03
C PRO A 436 19.05 58.51 32.01
N GLU A 437 18.77 57.19 31.89
CA GLU A 437 19.27 55.98 32.59
C GLU A 437 18.81 54.65 31.93
N GLN A 438 19.66 53.61 32.04
CA GLN A 438 19.37 52.16 32.22
C GLN A 438 18.48 51.43 31.18
N SER A 439 18.62 50.13 30.88
CA SER A 439 19.66 49.08 31.02
C SER A 439 19.11 47.85 30.23
N THR A 440 19.84 47.03 29.48
CA THR A 440 20.65 45.88 29.95
C THR A 440 21.10 45.04 28.73
N HIS A 441 22.31 44.47 28.81
CA HIS A 441 22.87 43.27 28.12
C HIS A 441 22.71 43.11 26.58
N GLU A 442 23.79 42.95 25.79
CA GLU A 442 24.88 41.95 25.84
C GLU A 442 24.37 40.49 25.74
N ASP A 443 24.98 39.57 25.00
CA ASP A 443 25.97 39.72 23.92
C ASP A 443 25.86 38.50 23.00
N GLY A 444 26.40 38.60 21.78
CA GLY A 444 26.52 37.44 20.89
C GLY A 444 27.81 36.68 21.13
N GLU A 445 27.77 35.34 21.16
CA GLU A 445 29.01 34.56 21.00
C GLU A 445 28.85 33.28 20.15
N GLN A 446 29.97 32.88 19.57
CA GLN A 446 30.09 31.94 18.45
C GLN A 446 30.08 30.48 18.93
N ILE A 447 29.60 29.54 18.10
CA ILE A 447 29.85 28.11 18.32
C ILE A 447 30.77 27.55 17.23
N THR A 448 31.84 26.92 17.72
CA THR A 448 33.02 26.47 17.00
C THR A 448 32.86 25.11 16.33
N THR A 449 33.72 24.86 15.33
CA THR A 449 33.84 23.58 14.63
C THR A 449 34.57 22.54 15.49
N LEU A 450 33.96 21.36 15.70
CA LEU A 450 34.62 20.23 16.37
C LEU A 450 34.34 18.88 15.66
N VAL A 451 35.42 18.21 15.25
CA VAL A 451 35.44 16.81 14.80
C VAL A 451 36.13 15.96 15.89
N PRO A 452 35.57 14.80 16.31
CA PRO A 452 36.28 13.89 17.20
C PRO A 452 36.50 12.45 16.65
N SER A 453 37.78 12.16 16.38
CA SER A 453 38.59 10.98 16.79
C SER A 453 38.02 9.51 16.81
N PRO A 454 38.79 8.49 16.35
CA PRO A 454 38.31 7.12 16.12
C PRO A 454 38.35 6.15 17.33
N ARG A 455 38.22 6.62 18.59
CA ARG A 455 38.14 5.75 19.78
C ARG A 455 36.99 6.14 20.71
N TRP A 456 35.86 5.44 20.58
CA TRP A 456 34.75 5.53 21.53
C TRP A 456 35.19 5.10 22.94
N ARG A 457 35.13 6.04 23.91
CA ARG A 457 35.26 5.79 25.35
C ARG A 457 34.16 6.55 26.12
N HIS A 458 32.94 6.01 26.11
CA HIS A 458 31.89 6.40 27.06
C HIS A 458 31.39 5.16 27.79
N HIS A 459 31.52 5.16 29.12
CA HIS A 459 31.16 4.05 30.00
C HIS A 459 29.74 4.23 30.55
N GLY A 460 28.75 4.27 29.65
CA GLY A 460 27.34 4.45 29.99
C GLY A 460 26.49 3.26 29.53
N THR A 461 25.76 2.63 30.44
CA THR A 461 24.83 1.54 30.12
C THR A 461 23.69 2.00 29.22
N MET A 462 23.50 1.34 28.08
CA MET A 462 22.42 1.61 27.13
C MET A 462 21.07 1.08 27.63
N ASN A 463 20.41 1.84 28.50
CA ASN A 463 19.10 1.49 29.04
C ASN A 463 18.09 1.17 27.92
N GLY A 464 17.36 0.06 28.06
CA GLY A 464 16.35 -0.40 27.09
C GLY A 464 16.88 -1.03 25.79
N PHE A 465 18.20 -1.03 25.51
CA PHE A 465 18.75 -1.56 24.26
C PHE A 465 18.40 -3.05 24.01
N THR A 466 18.03 -3.39 22.77
CA THR A 466 17.91 -4.79 22.32
C THR A 466 18.45 -4.98 20.90
N PHE A 467 19.11 -6.12 20.65
CA PHE A 467 19.66 -6.43 19.33
C PHE A 467 18.55 -6.56 18.26
N PRO A 468 18.66 -5.86 17.11
CA PRO A 468 17.60 -5.81 16.11
C PRO A 468 17.44 -7.15 15.37
N LYS A 469 16.19 -7.50 15.01
CA LYS A 469 15.82 -8.75 14.30
C LYS A 469 15.99 -8.66 12.78
N VAL A 470 17.16 -8.21 12.33
CA VAL A 470 17.46 -7.88 10.93
C VAL A 470 18.11 -9.05 10.15
N PRO A 471 18.13 -8.99 8.80
CA PRO A 471 18.95 -9.87 7.96
C PRO A 471 20.44 -9.80 8.32
N LEU A 472 21.21 -10.82 7.97
CA LEU A 472 22.65 -10.87 8.24
C LEU A 472 23.42 -9.71 7.60
N MET A 473 23.06 -9.30 6.38
CA MET A 473 23.64 -8.13 5.69
C MET A 473 23.58 -6.87 6.55
N THR A 474 22.38 -6.52 7.05
CA THR A 474 22.18 -5.36 7.92
C THR A 474 22.89 -5.51 9.26
N ALA A 475 22.98 -6.73 9.80
CA ALA A 475 23.72 -6.99 11.03
C ALA A 475 25.25 -6.79 10.84
N TRP A 476 25.79 -7.16 9.69
CA TRP A 476 27.19 -6.95 9.34
C TRP A 476 27.52 -5.46 9.13
N GLU A 477 26.60 -4.66 8.61
CA GLU A 477 26.75 -3.20 8.55
C GLU A 477 26.83 -2.58 9.96
N LEU A 478 25.95 -3.01 10.88
CA LEU A 478 25.98 -2.57 12.29
C LEU A 478 27.29 -2.94 13.02
N TRP A 479 27.93 -4.06 12.64
CA TRP A 479 29.23 -4.47 13.17
C TRP A 479 30.33 -3.42 12.92
N TRP A 480 30.39 -2.89 11.69
CA TRP A 480 31.42 -1.95 11.26
C TRP A 480 31.13 -0.49 11.59
N PHE A 481 29.87 -0.05 11.42
CA PHE A 481 29.51 1.37 11.41
C PHE A 481 28.55 1.81 12.54
N GLY A 482 27.89 0.87 13.22
CA GLY A 482 26.93 1.19 14.28
C GLY A 482 25.66 1.87 13.75
N CYS A 483 25.07 2.75 14.55
CA CYS A 483 23.90 3.54 14.17
C CYS A 483 23.97 4.94 14.81
N PRO A 484 24.60 5.92 14.12
CA PRO A 484 24.80 7.27 14.66
C PRO A 484 23.51 7.96 15.12
N SER A 485 22.40 7.80 14.39
CA SER A 485 21.08 8.35 14.73
C SER A 485 20.46 7.78 16.02
N LYS A 486 21.06 6.74 16.61
CA LYS A 486 20.68 6.19 17.92
C LYS A 486 21.80 6.31 18.97
N GLY A 487 22.87 7.04 18.64
CA GLY A 487 24.10 7.08 19.44
C GLY A 487 24.79 5.71 19.58
N TRP A 488 24.47 4.74 18.72
CA TRP A 488 25.05 3.39 18.83
C TRP A 488 26.41 3.35 18.13
N PRO A 489 27.51 3.02 18.85
CA PRO A 489 28.81 2.84 18.23
C PRO A 489 28.79 1.57 17.35
N PRO A 490 29.80 1.38 16.49
CA PRO A 490 30.06 0.10 15.83
C PRO A 490 29.93 -1.09 16.79
N PHE A 491 29.13 -2.10 16.45
CA PHE A 491 28.86 -3.21 17.38
C PHE A 491 30.12 -4.04 17.69
N ARG A 492 31.18 -3.92 16.87
CA ARG A 492 32.54 -4.40 17.19
C ARG A 492 33.11 -3.82 18.48
N ALA A 493 32.83 -2.55 18.76
CA ALA A 493 33.33 -1.79 19.91
C ALA A 493 32.52 -1.99 21.20
N LEU A 494 31.30 -2.55 21.14
CA LEU A 494 30.45 -2.76 22.32
C LEU A 494 31.08 -3.73 23.33
N SER A 495 31.17 -3.32 24.58
CA SER A 495 31.55 -4.14 25.72
C SER A 495 30.30 -4.78 26.37
N PRO A 496 30.41 -5.94 27.05
CA PRO A 496 29.32 -6.45 27.86
C PRO A 496 28.84 -5.48 28.96
N ILE A 497 29.69 -4.55 29.41
CA ILE A 497 29.33 -3.56 30.44
C ILE A 497 28.36 -2.49 29.93
N ASP A 498 28.33 -2.23 28.61
CA ASP A 498 27.47 -1.22 27.99
C ASP A 498 26.00 -1.68 27.88
N LEU A 499 25.71 -2.95 28.22
CA LEU A 499 24.46 -3.63 27.92
C LEU A 499 23.58 -3.84 29.16
N PRO A 500 22.28 -3.49 29.10
CA PRO A 500 21.45 -3.29 30.28
C PRO A 500 21.04 -4.58 31.00
N ASN A 501 21.20 -5.76 30.41
CA ASN A 501 20.75 -7.01 31.02
C ASN A 501 21.53 -8.26 30.55
N LYS A 502 21.39 -9.37 31.29
CA LYS A 502 22.07 -10.64 31.01
C LYS A 502 21.71 -11.23 29.64
N ASN A 503 20.49 -10.98 29.16
CA ASN A 503 19.99 -11.49 27.87
C ASN A 503 20.58 -10.75 26.66
N THR A 504 20.78 -9.43 26.76
CA THR A 504 21.46 -8.63 25.73
C THR A 504 22.95 -8.91 25.70
N ARG A 505 23.60 -9.04 26.87
CA ARG A 505 24.99 -9.54 26.97
C ARG A 505 25.18 -10.89 26.28
N LYS A 506 24.30 -11.87 26.51
CA LYS A 506 24.33 -13.17 25.80
C LYS A 506 24.17 -13.03 24.28
N ARG A 507 23.30 -12.12 23.83
CA ARG A 507 23.13 -11.81 22.39
C ARG A 507 24.35 -11.12 21.76
N LEU A 508 25.11 -10.31 22.49
CA LEU A 508 26.38 -9.76 21.99
C LEU A 508 27.38 -10.89 21.68
N SER A 509 27.47 -11.91 22.54
CA SER A 509 28.32 -13.10 22.28
C SER A 509 27.84 -13.90 21.07
N ASP A 510 26.52 -14.07 20.90
CA ASP A 510 25.94 -14.72 19.71
C ASP A 510 26.23 -13.92 18.43
N PHE A 511 26.13 -12.58 18.50
CA PHE A 511 26.41 -11.66 17.39
C PHE A 511 27.88 -11.70 16.99
N ARG A 512 28.78 -11.51 17.97
CA ARG A 512 30.25 -11.61 17.81
C ARG A 512 30.68 -12.93 17.18
N PHE A 513 30.09 -14.05 17.59
CA PHE A 513 30.41 -15.38 17.05
C PHE A 513 30.25 -15.47 15.53
N VAL A 514 29.21 -14.84 14.96
CA VAL A 514 28.99 -14.84 13.51
C VAL A 514 29.90 -13.83 12.82
N MET A 515 30.01 -12.60 13.36
CA MET A 515 30.81 -11.55 12.72
C MET A 515 32.30 -11.88 12.69
N MET A 516 32.86 -12.40 13.79
CA MET A 516 34.26 -12.86 13.82
C MET A 516 34.53 -14.01 12.85
N LYS A 517 33.55 -14.87 12.57
CA LYS A 517 33.70 -15.96 11.61
C LYS A 517 33.69 -15.44 10.16
N ILE A 518 32.88 -14.43 9.86
CA ILE A 518 32.89 -13.72 8.57
C ILE A 518 34.22 -12.96 8.37
N GLU A 519 34.72 -12.27 9.40
CA GLU A 519 36.06 -11.64 9.36
C GLU A 519 37.16 -12.68 9.11
N SER A 520 37.14 -13.83 9.77
CA SER A 520 38.17 -14.87 9.61
C SER A 520 38.23 -15.39 8.17
N ILE A 521 37.07 -15.66 7.56
CA ILE A 521 36.99 -16.08 6.16
C ILE A 521 37.52 -14.96 5.24
N SER A 522 37.11 -13.71 5.50
CA SER A 522 37.57 -12.53 4.75
C SER A 522 39.09 -12.33 4.80
N ARG A 523 39.73 -12.63 5.94
CA ARG A 523 41.19 -12.56 6.12
C ARG A 523 41.92 -13.66 5.35
N GLN A 524 41.36 -14.86 5.27
CA GLN A 524 41.94 -15.98 4.52
C GLN A 524 41.89 -15.76 2.99
N GLN A 525 40.91 -15.01 2.49
CA GLN A 525 40.74 -14.72 1.06
C GLN A 525 41.48 -13.45 0.56
N THR A 526 42.47 -12.92 1.28
CA THR A 526 43.22 -11.67 1.00
C THR A 526 42.40 -10.40 0.72
N THR A 527 41.07 -10.45 0.90
CA THR A 527 40.14 -9.34 0.62
C THR A 527 39.90 -8.43 1.84
N TYR A 528 40.34 -8.84 3.02
CA TYR A 528 40.12 -8.12 4.27
C TYR A 528 40.69 -6.69 4.28
N ARG A 529 39.89 -5.74 4.80
CA ARG A 529 40.28 -4.36 5.09
C ARG A 529 39.92 -4.00 6.53
N SER A 530 40.78 -3.25 7.21
CA SER A 530 40.61 -2.85 8.62
C SER A 530 39.60 -1.73 8.84
N ASN A 531 39.30 -0.94 7.82
CA ASN A 531 38.25 0.09 7.82
C ASN A 531 37.57 0.14 6.44
N PRO A 532 36.69 -0.82 6.12
CA PRO A 532 36.04 -0.90 4.81
C PRO A 532 35.02 0.22 4.63
N SER A 533 34.81 0.68 3.38
CA SER A 533 33.60 1.45 3.05
C SER A 533 32.35 0.56 3.13
N LEU A 534 31.15 1.15 3.16
CA LEU A 534 29.89 0.38 3.22
C LEU A 534 29.79 -0.63 2.07
N HIS A 535 30.18 -0.25 0.86
CA HIS A 535 30.21 -1.12 -0.31
C HIS A 535 31.21 -2.27 -0.14
N GLN A 536 32.42 -1.97 0.34
CA GLN A 536 33.45 -2.98 0.62
C GLN A 536 33.00 -3.96 1.71
N ALA A 537 32.35 -3.49 2.78
CA ALA A 537 31.80 -4.34 3.83
C ALA A 537 30.75 -5.32 3.28
N ARG A 538 29.87 -4.88 2.36
CA ARG A 538 28.91 -5.76 1.68
C ARG A 538 29.59 -6.80 0.79
N GLN A 539 30.60 -6.41 0.02
CA GLN A 539 31.40 -7.34 -0.79
C GLN A 539 32.09 -8.41 0.07
N LEU A 540 32.67 -8.03 1.21
CA LEU A 540 33.27 -8.96 2.17
C LEU A 540 32.27 -10.01 2.65
N LEU A 541 31.04 -9.60 3.01
CA LEU A 541 30.02 -10.55 3.43
C LEU A 541 29.60 -11.48 2.27
N SER A 542 29.34 -10.93 1.08
CA SER A 542 28.88 -11.71 -0.07
C SER A 542 29.87 -12.84 -0.40
N LYS A 543 31.18 -12.52 -0.50
CA LYS A 543 32.24 -13.52 -0.72
C LYS A 543 32.38 -14.53 0.42
N ALA A 544 32.22 -14.09 1.68
CA ALA A 544 32.27 -14.99 2.84
C ALA A 544 31.04 -15.91 2.93
N MET A 545 29.87 -15.50 2.41
CA MET A 545 28.63 -16.29 2.44
C MET A 545 28.69 -17.56 1.58
N ASP A 546 29.49 -17.56 0.51
CA ASP A 546 29.69 -18.74 -0.33
C ASP A 546 30.50 -19.84 0.38
N LEU A 547 31.40 -19.46 1.28
CA LEU A 547 32.23 -20.37 2.09
C LEU A 547 31.63 -20.73 3.46
N LEU A 548 30.52 -20.12 3.87
CA LEU A 548 29.88 -20.48 5.14
C LEU A 548 29.14 -21.82 5.00
N PRO A 549 29.40 -22.81 5.89
CA PRO A 549 28.75 -24.13 5.86
C PRO A 549 27.31 -24.02 6.38
N ILE A 550 26.44 -23.53 5.50
CA ILE A 550 25.01 -23.36 5.69
C ILE A 550 24.34 -24.28 4.67
N GLU A 551 24.24 -25.56 5.02
CA GLU A 551 23.66 -26.59 4.17
C GLU A 551 22.16 -26.36 3.91
N GLU A 552 21.74 -26.65 2.68
CA GLU A 552 20.40 -26.33 2.18
C GLU A 552 19.40 -27.48 2.41
N GLN A 553 19.36 -28.03 3.63
CA GLN A 553 18.39 -29.05 4.00
C GLN A 553 17.48 -28.62 5.15
N ALA A 554 16.31 -28.10 4.76
CA ALA A 554 15.12 -28.10 5.59
C ALA A 554 13.99 -28.80 4.83
N GLN A 555 13.49 -29.91 5.36
CA GLN A 555 12.31 -30.62 4.87
C GLN A 555 11.05 -29.73 4.95
N ARG A 556 10.84 -28.83 3.98
CA ARG A 556 9.56 -28.17 3.59
C ARG A 556 9.76 -27.08 2.52
N LYS A 557 9.79 -27.51 1.25
CA LYS A 557 9.14 -26.87 0.08
C LYS A 557 9.30 -25.33 -0.15
N TYR A 558 10.39 -24.70 0.29
CA TYR A 558 10.73 -23.30 -0.01
C TYR A 558 12.25 -23.08 -0.07
N THR A 559 12.78 -22.73 -1.25
CA THR A 559 14.14 -22.17 -1.40
C THR A 559 14.20 -20.76 -0.79
N ARG A 560 15.25 -20.47 -0.01
CA ARG A 560 15.47 -19.16 0.64
C ARG A 560 16.86 -18.64 0.31
N ARG A 561 16.95 -17.40 -0.16
CA ARG A 561 18.25 -16.74 -0.43
C ARG A 561 19.06 -16.60 0.87
N LYS A 562 20.30 -17.12 0.87
CA LYS A 562 21.19 -17.19 2.05
C LYS A 562 21.39 -15.82 2.73
N GLU A 563 21.54 -14.75 1.95
CA GLU A 563 21.76 -13.37 2.43
C GLU A 563 20.55 -12.77 3.18
N GLN A 564 19.33 -13.28 2.91
CA GLN A 564 18.08 -12.80 3.53
C GLN A 564 17.76 -13.51 4.86
N LEU A 565 18.62 -14.44 5.31
CA LEU A 565 18.50 -15.07 6.62
C LEU A 565 18.73 -14.04 7.73
N GLN A 566 17.92 -14.10 8.80
CA GLN A 566 18.19 -13.31 10.00
C GLN A 566 19.51 -13.76 10.64
N TRP A 567 20.32 -12.83 11.15
CA TRP A 567 21.61 -13.15 11.76
C TRP A 567 21.49 -14.22 12.86
N SER A 568 20.43 -14.16 13.67
CA SER A 568 20.12 -15.14 14.71
C SER A 568 19.80 -16.56 14.18
N THR A 569 19.29 -16.65 12.94
CA THR A 569 19.11 -17.94 12.26
C THR A 569 20.46 -18.50 11.82
N VAL A 570 21.36 -17.64 11.33
CA VAL A 570 22.73 -18.01 10.93
C VAL A 570 23.57 -18.45 12.13
N VAL A 571 23.45 -17.79 13.30
CA VAL A 571 24.03 -18.26 14.58
C VAL A 571 23.64 -19.72 14.84
N ASN A 572 22.35 -20.04 14.75
CA ASN A 572 21.82 -21.36 15.06
C ASN A 572 22.30 -22.42 14.07
N LEU A 573 22.37 -22.09 12.77
CA LEU A 573 22.86 -23.00 11.73
C LEU A 573 24.36 -23.29 11.91
N LEU A 574 25.19 -22.26 12.11
CA LEU A 574 26.63 -22.43 12.34
C LEU A 574 26.95 -23.16 13.66
N ARG A 575 26.11 -23.01 14.70
CA ARG A 575 26.24 -23.78 15.95
C ARG A 575 25.79 -25.23 15.79
N ARG A 576 24.77 -25.52 14.98
CA ARG A 576 24.41 -26.91 14.62
C ARG A 576 25.55 -27.58 13.87
N TYR A 577 26.08 -26.94 12.83
CA TYR A 577 27.23 -27.44 12.07
C TYR A 577 28.44 -27.73 12.97
N LYS A 578 28.80 -26.81 13.89
CA LYS A 578 29.90 -27.05 14.84
C LYS A 578 29.65 -28.26 15.75
N ARG A 579 28.40 -28.51 16.17
CA ARG A 579 28.05 -29.70 16.96
C ARG A 579 28.14 -30.99 16.14
N SER A 580 27.63 -31.00 14.92
CA SER A 580 27.76 -32.16 14.02
C SER A 580 29.23 -32.51 13.74
N GLN A 581 30.09 -31.52 13.55
CA GLN A 581 31.53 -31.71 13.40
C GLN A 581 32.19 -32.28 14.67
N GLN A 582 31.77 -31.88 15.88
CA GLN A 582 32.29 -32.43 17.14
C GLN A 582 31.78 -33.84 17.46
N VAL A 583 30.65 -34.27 16.88
CA VAL A 583 30.11 -35.63 17.02
C VAL A 583 30.76 -36.62 16.04
N ASN A 584 31.40 -36.14 14.98
CA ASN A 584 32.10 -36.97 13.98
C ASN A 584 33.62 -37.10 14.25
N ILE A 585 34.11 -36.62 15.40
CA ILE A 585 35.54 -36.63 15.80
C ILE A 585 35.75 -37.45 17.10
N ASN A 586 34.66 -37.90 17.73
CA ASN A 586 34.62 -38.90 18.79
C ASN A 586 33.99 -40.19 18.24
#